data_AF-A0A838MGQ6-F1
#
_entry.id   AF-A0A838MGQ6-F1
#
_cell.length_a   1.000
_cell.length_b   1.000
_cell.length_c   1.000
_cell.angle_alpha   90.00
_cell.angle_beta   90.00
_cell.angle_gamma   90.00
#
_symmetry.space_group_name_H-M   'P 1'
#
loop_
_entity.id
_entity.type
_entity.pdbx_description
1 polymer ?
#
loop_
_entity_poly.entity_id
_entity_poly.type
_entity_poly.pdbx_seq_one_letter_code
_entity_poly.pdbx_strand_id
1 'polypeptide(L)'
;MKNKFLKIILIFFISLIILIGCLYAIREVKVYNLSNYYKSLARECGLINSLVIGNCCISSIKDMAEHNFKAEPSSGCPQGFKAMAESCRGSISFCAPGNSINDLFNPVIKKSDDFQDNEWMK
;
A
#
# COMPACT_ATOMS: atom_id res chain seq x y z
N MET A 1 46.38 9.82 -18.07
CA MET A 1 45.55 9.27 -16.96
C MET A 1 44.10 9.78 -16.96
N LYS A 2 43.81 11.04 -17.34
CA LYS A 2 42.45 11.62 -17.39
C LYS A 2 41.43 10.84 -18.24
N ASN A 3 41.82 10.30 -19.41
CA ASN A 3 40.88 9.64 -20.33
C ASN A 3 40.38 8.27 -19.82
N LYS A 4 41.14 7.60 -18.96
CA LYS A 4 40.71 6.35 -18.31
C LYS A 4 39.73 6.62 -17.17
N PHE A 5 39.97 7.71 -16.43
CA PHE A 5 39.11 8.17 -15.34
C PHE A 5 37.74 8.65 -15.85
N LEU A 6 37.72 9.36 -16.99
CA LEU A 6 36.48 9.82 -17.62
C LEU A 6 35.57 8.65 -18.05
N LYS A 7 36.15 7.55 -18.57
CA LYS A 7 35.38 6.36 -18.95
C LYS A 7 34.73 5.66 -17.74
N ILE A 8 35.43 5.61 -16.61
CA ILE A 8 34.90 4.99 -15.38
C ILE A 8 33.70 5.80 -14.85
N ILE A 9 33.80 7.13 -14.84
CA ILE A 9 32.71 8.01 -14.42
C ILE A 9 31.47 7.84 -15.31
N LEU A 10 31.65 7.74 -16.63
CA LEU A 10 30.54 7.58 -17.57
C LEU A 10 29.77 6.26 -17.34
N ILE A 11 30.50 5.16 -17.13
CA ILE A 11 29.90 3.84 -16.84
C ILE A 11 29.12 3.89 -15.52
N PHE A 12 29.67 4.56 -14.50
CA PHE A 12 28.97 4.71 -13.22
C PHE A 12 27.63 5.43 -13.36
N PHE A 13 27.57 6.53 -14.13
CA PHE A 13 26.32 7.24 -14.37
C PHE A 13 25.29 6.41 -15.15
N ILE A 14 25.72 5.64 -16.15
CA ILE A 14 24.82 4.77 -16.91
C ILE A 14 24.22 3.70 -15.99
N SER A 15 25.05 3.03 -15.17
CA SER A 15 24.56 2.06 -14.19
C SER A 15 23.60 2.67 -13.16
N LEU A 16 23.87 3.89 -12.70
CA LEU A 16 23.00 4.60 -11.76
C LEU A 16 21.62 4.89 -12.38
N ILE A 17 21.59 5.34 -13.64
CA ILE A 17 20.33 5.62 -14.36
C ILE A 17 19.51 4.34 -14.53
N ILE A 18 20.16 3.23 -14.91
CA ILE A 18 19.50 1.91 -15.03
C ILE A 18 18.93 1.47 -13.69
N LEU A 19 19.68 1.63 -12.59
CA LEU A 19 19.24 1.26 -11.25
C LEU A 19 17.98 2.05 -10.83
N ILE A 20 17.99 3.37 -11.04
CA ILE A 20 16.84 4.24 -10.74
C ILE A 20 15.63 3.85 -11.60
N GLY A 21 15.82 3.58 -12.89
CA GLY A 21 14.76 3.13 -13.79
C GLY A 21 14.09 1.83 -13.33
N CYS A 22 14.89 0.84 -12.90
CA CYS A 22 14.38 -0.42 -12.34
C CYS A 22 13.56 -0.18 -11.06
N LEU A 23 14.01 0.70 -10.16
CA LEU A 23 13.29 1.02 -8.93
C LEU A 23 11.93 1.68 -9.21
N TYR A 24 11.85 2.55 -10.22
CA TYR A 24 10.57 3.17 -10.64
C TYR A 24 9.60 2.13 -11.22
N ALA A 25 10.07 1.25 -12.11
CA ALA A 25 9.23 0.22 -12.72
C ALA A 25 8.60 -0.73 -11.70
N ILE A 26 9.36 -1.16 -10.68
CA ILE A 26 8.85 -2.05 -9.62
C ILE A 26 7.74 -1.37 -8.79
N ARG A 27 7.81 -0.05 -8.62
CA ARG A 27 6.83 0.72 -7.84
C ARG A 27 5.47 0.78 -8.53
N GLU A 28 5.46 1.02 -9.84
CA GLU A 28 4.24 1.07 -10.68
C GLU A 28 3.52 -0.29 -10.71
N VAL A 29 4.26 -1.40 -10.83
CA VAL A 29 3.68 -2.75 -10.92
C VAL A 29 2.94 -3.14 -9.64
N LYS A 30 3.45 -2.77 -8.46
CA LYS A 30 2.76 -3.04 -7.19
C LYS A 30 1.44 -2.30 -7.08
N VAL A 31 1.35 -1.09 -7.61
CA VAL A 31 0.11 -0.30 -7.61
C VAL A 31 -0.90 -0.85 -8.64
N TYR A 32 -0.42 -1.45 -9.73
CA TYR A 32 -1.27 -1.99 -10.78
C TYR A 32 -2.04 -3.28 -10.41
N ASN A 33 -1.58 -4.03 -9.41
CA ASN A 33 -2.24 -5.27 -8.96
C ASN A 33 -3.38 -5.05 -7.96
N LEU A 34 -3.64 -3.81 -7.54
CA LEU A 34 -4.81 -3.52 -6.70
C LEU A 34 -6.09 -3.52 -7.55
N SER A 35 -7.20 -4.00 -6.97
CA SER A 35 -8.52 -3.92 -7.61
C SER A 35 -8.89 -2.45 -7.92
N ASN A 36 -9.79 -2.24 -8.89
CA ASN A 36 -10.21 -0.89 -9.29
C ASN A 36 -10.73 -0.03 -8.12
N TYR A 37 -11.33 -0.67 -7.11
CA TYR A 37 -11.78 -0.01 -5.88
C TYR A 37 -10.61 0.63 -5.13
N TYR A 38 -9.58 -0.15 -4.80
CA TYR A 38 -8.42 0.36 -4.06
C TYR A 38 -7.59 1.34 -4.88
N LYS A 39 -7.53 1.19 -6.21
CA LYS A 39 -6.91 2.19 -7.09
C LYS A 39 -7.60 3.54 -7.02
N SER A 40 -8.94 3.56 -6.93
CA SER A 40 -9.70 4.80 -6.76
C SER A 40 -9.38 5.47 -5.43
N LEU A 41 -9.42 4.71 -4.34
CA LEU A 41 -9.03 5.17 -3.00
C LEU A 41 -7.59 5.70 -2.97
N ALA A 42 -6.64 5.02 -3.64
CA ALA A 42 -5.24 5.44 -3.66
C ALA A 42 -5.05 6.75 -4.44
N ARG A 43 -5.85 6.98 -5.48
CA ARG A 43 -5.87 8.28 -6.19
C ARG A 43 -6.40 9.39 -5.29
N GLU A 44 -7.46 9.13 -4.52
CA GLU A 44 -7.98 10.09 -3.54
C GLU A 44 -6.93 10.45 -2.49
N CYS A 45 -6.15 9.47 -2.01
CA CYS A 45 -4.99 9.72 -1.14
C CYS A 45 -3.90 10.55 -1.81
N GLY A 46 -3.61 10.31 -3.09
CA GLY A 46 -2.58 11.02 -3.85
C GLY A 46 -2.93 12.49 -4.13
N LEU A 47 -4.21 12.86 -4.06
CA LEU A 47 -4.66 14.25 -4.13
C LEU A 47 -4.41 15.03 -2.83
N ILE A 48 -4.10 14.33 -1.73
CA ILE A 48 -3.77 14.95 -0.45
C ILE A 48 -2.31 15.42 -0.51
N ASN A 49 -2.11 16.72 -0.74
CA ASN A 49 -0.81 17.41 -0.94
C ASN A 49 0.21 17.32 0.20
N SER A 50 -0.04 16.54 1.25
CA SER A 50 0.91 16.35 2.35
C SER A 50 1.57 14.99 2.22
N LEU A 51 2.88 15.00 1.93
CA LEU A 51 3.71 13.81 1.70
C LEU A 51 3.67 12.82 2.89
N VAL A 52 3.45 13.32 4.11
CA VAL A 52 3.31 12.51 5.33
C VAL A 52 1.92 11.87 5.43
N ILE A 53 0.87 12.62 5.07
CA ILE A 53 -0.53 12.17 5.14
C ILE A 53 -0.82 11.19 3.99
N GLY A 54 -0.28 11.46 2.79
CA GLY A 54 -0.40 10.60 1.63
C GLY A 54 0.26 9.23 1.83
N ASN A 55 1.42 9.17 2.49
CA ASN A 55 2.08 7.90 2.79
C ASN A 55 1.26 7.03 3.76
N CYS A 56 0.65 7.63 4.78
CA CYS A 56 -0.25 6.96 5.71
C CYS A 56 -1.51 6.43 5.03
N CYS A 57 -2.12 7.28 4.20
CA CYS A 57 -3.32 6.96 3.45
C CYS A 57 -3.08 5.77 2.50
N ILE A 58 -1.96 5.77 1.78
CA ILE A 58 -1.56 4.67 0.88
C ILE A 58 -1.21 3.41 1.67
N SER A 59 -0.56 3.53 2.83
CA SER A 59 -0.27 2.39 3.70
C SER A 59 -1.56 1.69 4.13
N SER A 60 -2.54 2.45 4.61
CA SER A 60 -3.81 1.88 5.06
C SER A 60 -4.56 1.21 3.90
N ILE A 61 -4.51 1.76 2.68
CA ILE A 61 -5.10 1.11 1.51
C ILE A 61 -4.40 -0.19 1.16
N LYS A 62 -3.07 -0.25 1.32
CA LYS A 62 -2.31 -1.46 1.07
C LYS A 62 -2.74 -2.57 2.04
N ASP A 63 -2.90 -2.23 3.32
CA ASP A 63 -3.35 -3.19 4.34
C ASP A 63 -4.80 -3.61 4.11
N MET A 64 -5.66 -2.67 3.73
CA MET A 64 -7.03 -2.96 3.31
C MET A 64 -7.08 -3.91 2.11
N ALA A 65 -6.21 -3.70 1.11
CA ALA A 65 -6.16 -4.55 -0.08
C ALA A 65 -5.60 -5.95 0.22
N GLU A 66 -4.66 -6.05 1.15
CA GLU A 66 -4.07 -7.32 1.59
C GLU A 66 -5.10 -8.22 2.29
N HIS A 67 -6.03 -7.60 3.03
CA HIS A 67 -7.07 -8.31 3.77
C HIS A 67 -8.49 -8.20 3.17
N ASN A 68 -8.61 -7.63 1.96
CA ASN A 68 -9.89 -7.37 1.29
C ASN A 68 -10.91 -6.56 2.14
N PHE A 69 -10.42 -5.67 3.00
CA PHE A 69 -11.28 -4.78 3.79
C PHE A 69 -11.75 -3.60 2.95
N LYS A 70 -12.92 -3.06 3.34
CA LYS A 70 -13.51 -1.87 2.73
C LYS A 70 -13.48 -0.71 3.71
N ALA A 71 -13.41 0.50 3.16
CA ALA A 71 -13.47 1.73 3.94
C ALA A 71 -14.75 1.75 4.78
N GLU A 72 -14.66 2.32 5.97
CA GLU A 72 -15.80 2.47 6.86
C GLU A 72 -16.86 3.37 6.18
N PRO A 73 -18.12 2.90 6.04
CA PRO A 73 -19.19 3.72 5.52
C PRO A 73 -19.67 4.72 6.57
N SER A 74 -20.34 5.80 6.14
CA SER A 74 -20.87 6.83 7.05
C SER A 74 -21.90 6.31 8.06
N SER A 75 -22.56 5.18 7.77
CA SER A 75 -23.47 4.47 8.67
C SER A 75 -22.75 3.68 9.77
N GLY A 76 -21.42 3.62 9.76
CA GLY A 76 -20.61 2.76 10.60
C GLY A 76 -20.49 1.33 10.07
N CYS A 77 -19.59 0.56 10.68
CA CYS A 77 -19.32 -0.82 10.25
C CYS A 77 -20.51 -1.77 10.46
N PRO A 78 -20.68 -2.77 9.57
CA PRO A 78 -21.72 -3.79 9.71
C PRO A 78 -21.51 -4.63 10.99
N GLN A 79 -22.58 -5.30 11.42
CA GLN A 79 -22.57 -6.11 12.66
C GLN A 79 -21.47 -7.18 12.61
N GLY A 80 -20.69 -7.30 13.69
CA GLY A 80 -19.54 -8.21 13.78
C GLY A 80 -18.21 -7.59 13.34
N PHE A 81 -18.23 -6.41 12.75
CA PHE A 81 -17.05 -5.65 12.34
C PHE A 81 -16.87 -4.40 13.21
N LYS A 82 -15.63 -3.92 13.31
CA LYS A 82 -15.26 -2.69 14.00
C LYS A 82 -14.42 -1.82 13.07
N ALA A 83 -14.58 -0.51 13.22
CA ALA A 83 -13.73 0.46 12.56
C ALA A 83 -12.29 0.32 13.06
N MET A 84 -11.36 0.21 12.13
CA MET A 84 -9.92 0.19 12.37
C MET A 84 -9.26 1.23 11.50
N ALA A 85 -8.22 1.87 12.01
CA ALA A 85 -7.37 2.77 11.25
C ALA A 85 -5.93 2.58 11.74
N GLU A 86 -4.95 2.75 10.85
CA GLU A 86 -3.57 2.84 11.30
C GLU A 86 -3.38 4.05 12.23
N SER A 87 -2.45 3.95 13.18
CA SER A 87 -2.14 5.00 14.17
C SER A 87 -1.60 6.29 13.59
N CYS A 88 -1.41 6.37 12.27
CA CYS A 88 -0.73 7.48 11.63
C CYS A 88 -1.72 8.46 10.98
N ARG A 89 -1.39 9.75 11.06
CA ARG A 89 -2.32 10.84 10.69
C ARG A 89 -2.57 10.82 9.18
N GLY A 90 -3.83 10.57 8.78
CA GLY A 90 -4.22 10.43 7.38
C GLY A 90 -4.56 9.01 6.95
N SER A 91 -4.53 8.05 7.87
CA SER A 91 -5.03 6.70 7.63
C SER A 91 -6.53 6.72 7.32
N ILE A 92 -6.94 5.78 6.46
CA ILE A 92 -8.34 5.55 6.14
C ILE A 92 -8.89 4.55 7.15
N SER A 93 -10.01 4.87 7.78
CA SER A 93 -10.74 3.91 8.59
C SER A 93 -11.38 2.84 7.70
N PHE A 94 -11.24 1.57 8.09
CA PHE A 94 -11.81 0.42 7.41
C PHE A 94 -12.48 -0.54 8.39
N CYS A 95 -13.40 -1.36 7.91
CA CYS A 95 -14.10 -2.33 8.74
C CYS A 95 -13.35 -3.66 8.76
N ALA A 96 -12.94 -4.09 9.96
CA ALA A 96 -12.30 -5.38 10.19
C ALA A 96 -13.07 -6.20 11.24
N PRO A 97 -12.98 -7.54 11.23
CA PRO A 97 -13.64 -8.36 12.25
C PRO A 97 -13.17 -7.96 13.66
N GLY A 98 -14.09 -7.93 14.63
CA GLY A 98 -13.80 -7.45 15.98
C GLY A 98 -12.70 -8.18 16.75
N ASN A 99 -12.27 -9.36 16.27
CA ASN A 99 -11.25 -10.22 16.88
C ASN A 99 -9.84 -10.05 16.26
N SER A 100 -9.73 -9.30 15.16
CA SER A 100 -8.51 -9.21 14.33
C SER A 100 -7.45 -8.26 14.89
N ILE A 101 -7.72 -7.60 16.03
CA ILE A 101 -6.91 -6.51 16.58
C ILE A 101 -5.46 -6.97 16.87
N ASN A 102 -5.28 -8.23 17.26
CA ASN A 102 -3.99 -8.80 17.59
C ASN A 102 -3.21 -9.33 16.38
N ASP A 103 -3.87 -9.61 15.26
CA ASP A 103 -3.24 -10.17 14.05
C ASP A 103 -2.86 -9.07 13.03
N LEU A 104 -3.58 -7.95 12.96
CA LEU A 104 -3.29 -6.86 12.00
C LEU A 104 -2.07 -6.01 12.36
N PHE A 105 -1.79 -5.84 13.66
CA PHE A 105 -0.70 -4.98 14.14
C PHE A 105 0.51 -5.75 14.66
N ASN A 106 0.52 -7.08 14.47
CA ASN A 106 1.69 -7.90 14.71
C ASN A 106 2.39 -8.14 13.36
N PRO A 107 3.59 -7.56 13.11
CA PRO A 107 4.28 -7.69 11.83
C PRO A 107 4.86 -9.10 11.56
N VAL A 108 4.27 -10.15 12.14
CA VAL A 108 4.60 -11.53 11.81
C VAL A 108 3.98 -11.84 10.47
N ILE A 109 4.80 -11.66 9.43
CA ILE A 109 4.62 -12.10 8.05
C ILE A 109 3.94 -13.48 8.04
N LYS A 110 2.60 -13.52 7.97
CA LYS A 110 1.86 -14.76 7.73
C LYS A 110 1.69 -14.87 6.22
N LYS A 111 2.33 -15.90 5.66
CA LYS A 111 2.17 -16.32 4.26
C LYS A 111 0.68 -16.44 3.94
N SER A 112 0.34 -15.86 2.79
CA SER A 112 -0.95 -15.95 2.12
C SER A 112 -1.20 -17.36 1.61
N ASP A 113 -1.65 -18.27 2.46
CA ASP A 113 -2.22 -19.53 2.01
C ASP A 113 -3.57 -19.68 2.74
N ASP A 114 -4.63 -19.85 1.94
CA ASP A 114 -6.05 -20.02 2.31
C ASP A 114 -6.88 -18.74 2.56
N PHE A 115 -7.44 -18.18 1.47
CA PHE A 115 -8.56 -17.25 1.55
C PHE A 115 -9.80 -17.88 0.89
N GLN A 116 -10.75 -18.33 1.72
CA GLN A 116 -12.09 -18.72 1.30
C GLN A 116 -12.96 -17.49 1.08
N ASP A 117 -13.62 -17.47 -0.08
CA ASP A 117 -14.59 -16.47 -0.51
C ASP A 117 -15.78 -16.40 0.45
N ASN A 118 -15.81 -15.39 1.31
CA ASN A 118 -16.94 -15.15 2.20
C ASN A 118 -17.95 -14.22 1.50
N GLU A 119 -19.16 -14.73 1.29
CA GLU A 119 -20.29 -14.18 0.50
C GLU A 119 -20.79 -12.76 0.84
N TRP A 120 -20.16 -12.05 1.77
CA TRP A 120 -20.39 -10.62 1.99
C TRP A 120 -19.62 -9.74 0.95
N MET A 121 -18.91 -10.39 0.02
CA MET A 121 -18.08 -9.81 -1.03
C MET A 121 -18.71 -9.89 -2.44
N LYS A 122 -20.04 -9.77 -2.54
CA LYS A 122 -20.74 -9.44 -3.79
C LYS A 122 -21.43 -8.10 -3.68
#